data_AF-A0A7S3XTQ5-F1
#
_entry.id   AF-A0A7S3XTQ5-F1
#
_cell.length_a   1.000
_cell.length_b   1.000
_cell.length_c   1.000
_cell.angle_alpha   90.00
_cell.angle_beta   90.00
_cell.angle_gamma   90.00
#
_symmetry.space_group_name_H-M   'P 1'
#
loop_
_entity.id
_entity.type
_entity.pdbx_description
1 polymer ?
#
loop_
_entity_poly.entity_id
_entity_poly.type
_entity_poly.pdbx_seq_one_letter_code
_entity_poly.pdbx_strand_id
1 'polypeptide(L)'
;AACLLPVLHPVPNRRAAAGAAGRDRFAFLPGPAALSPLTQELALFLGRLVGMGHRQGLRPALDLPRALWRPLARLPVRDRDLAEVDALALRALARVEQEGLAAEAAGPRAAPPAGWSALRMAVHLGDGSRQPLVPGGEDVPVDLSNWRRYVRRAR
;
A
#
# COMPACT_ATOMS: atom_id res chain seq x y z
N ALA A 1 8.69 -17.83 3.92
CA ALA A 1 7.73 -18.57 4.76
C ALA A 1 6.33 -18.14 4.38
N ALA A 2 5.48 -19.07 3.94
CA ALA A 2 4.07 -18.81 3.66
C ALA A 2 3.33 -18.50 4.97
N CYS A 3 2.35 -17.59 4.93
CA CYS A 3 1.49 -17.35 6.09
C CYS A 3 0.55 -18.55 6.25
N LEU A 4 0.37 -19.05 7.47
CA LEU A 4 -0.59 -20.13 7.75
C LEU A 4 -2.04 -19.67 7.61
N LEU A 5 -2.28 -18.35 7.65
CA LEU A 5 -3.61 -17.77 7.50
C LEU A 5 -3.77 -17.22 6.07
N PRO A 6 -4.65 -17.79 5.22
CA PRO A 6 -4.74 -17.41 3.82
C PRO A 6 -5.32 -15.99 3.60
N VAL A 7 -5.85 -15.34 4.65
CA VAL A 7 -6.25 -13.93 4.62
C VAL A 7 -5.05 -12.97 4.66
N LEU A 8 -3.84 -13.46 4.99
CA LEU A 8 -2.64 -12.66 5.19
C LEU A 8 -1.57 -12.97 4.14
N HIS A 9 -0.98 -11.92 3.57
CA HIS A 9 0.10 -12.01 2.60
C HIS A 9 1.33 -11.24 3.09
N PRO A 10 2.55 -11.66 2.70
CA PRO A 10 3.76 -10.94 3.09
C PRO A 10 3.81 -9.57 2.42
N VAL A 11 4.07 -8.52 3.21
CA VAL A 11 4.18 -7.13 2.73
C VAL A 11 5.42 -6.94 1.85
N PRO A 12 5.44 -5.93 0.96
CA PRO A 12 6.59 -5.65 0.10
C PRO A 12 7.92 -5.51 0.86
N ASN A 13 7.94 -4.77 1.98
CA ASN A 13 9.14 -4.66 2.82
C ASN A 13 9.67 -6.02 3.30
N ARG A 14 8.78 -6.98 3.61
CA ARG A 14 9.17 -8.34 4.02
C ARG A 14 9.84 -9.09 2.89
N ARG A 15 9.30 -8.96 1.67
CA ARG A 15 9.81 -9.63 0.47
C ARG A 15 11.16 -9.07 0.05
N ALA A 16 11.34 -7.76 0.18
CA ALA A 16 12.58 -7.07 -0.15
C ALA A 16 13.64 -7.11 0.97
N ALA A 17 13.36 -7.80 2.10
CA ALA A 17 14.18 -7.77 3.32
C ALA A 17 14.54 -6.35 3.80
N ALA A 18 13.65 -5.38 3.52
CA ALA A 18 13.85 -3.96 3.78
C ALA A 18 13.13 -3.48 5.07
N GLY A 19 12.42 -4.37 5.77
CA GLY A 19 11.71 -4.06 7.00
C GLY A 19 12.64 -3.86 8.20
N ALA A 20 12.45 -2.78 8.95
CA ALA A 20 13.28 -2.39 10.09
C ALA A 20 12.63 -2.67 11.46
N ALA A 21 11.32 -2.92 11.53
CA ALA A 21 10.57 -2.89 12.78
C ALA A 21 10.03 -4.25 13.26
N GLY A 22 10.23 -5.34 12.50
CA GLY A 22 9.78 -6.69 12.88
C GLY A 22 8.25 -6.93 12.82
N ARG A 23 7.46 -5.85 12.70
CA ARG A 23 6.00 -5.84 12.45
C ARG A 23 5.66 -5.92 10.96
N ASP A 24 6.69 -5.86 10.13
CA ASP A 24 6.66 -5.74 8.68
C ASP A 24 6.55 -7.15 8.08
N ARG A 25 5.60 -7.96 8.57
CA ARG A 25 5.54 -9.39 8.23
C ARG A 25 4.41 -9.69 7.28
N PHE A 26 3.20 -9.30 7.63
CA PHE A 26 2.01 -9.64 6.86
C PHE A 26 0.98 -8.51 6.86
N ALA A 27 0.20 -8.42 5.78
CA ALA A 27 -0.99 -7.60 5.67
C ALA A 27 -2.14 -8.39 5.08
N PHE A 28 -3.37 -7.87 5.18
CA PHE A 28 -4.53 -8.50 4.54
C PHE A 28 -4.34 -8.58 3.02
N LEU A 29 -4.84 -9.66 2.42
CA LEU A 29 -4.87 -9.79 0.95
C LEU A 29 -5.49 -8.53 0.33
N PRO A 30 -4.87 -7.94 -0.70
CA PRO A 30 -5.44 -6.81 -1.40
C PRO A 30 -6.40 -7.26 -2.51
N GLY A 31 -7.13 -6.30 -3.08
CA GLY A 31 -7.86 -6.49 -4.33
C GLY A 31 -8.99 -7.53 -4.29
N PRO A 32 -9.37 -8.10 -5.46
CA PRO A 32 -10.48 -9.05 -5.57
C PRO A 32 -10.28 -10.33 -4.76
N ALA A 33 -9.03 -10.76 -4.53
CA ALA A 33 -8.71 -11.94 -3.72
C ALA A 33 -9.18 -11.79 -2.25
N ALA A 34 -9.25 -10.55 -1.77
CA ALA A 34 -9.80 -10.22 -0.45
C ALA A 34 -11.32 -10.44 -0.34
N LEU A 35 -12.02 -10.47 -1.48
CA LEU A 35 -13.47 -10.49 -1.56
C LEU A 35 -14.06 -11.89 -1.69
N SER A 36 -13.24 -12.95 -1.69
CA SER A 36 -13.75 -14.31 -1.69
C SER A 36 -14.56 -14.57 -0.40
N PRO A 37 -15.67 -15.33 -0.45
CA PRO A 37 -16.46 -15.65 0.74
C PRO A 37 -15.62 -16.24 1.88
N LEU A 38 -14.71 -17.15 1.55
CA LEU A 38 -13.79 -17.75 2.51
C LEU A 38 -12.87 -16.71 3.15
N THR A 39 -12.28 -15.80 2.35
CA THR A 39 -11.39 -14.74 2.87
C THR A 39 -12.15 -13.84 3.84
N GLN A 40 -13.41 -13.50 3.53
CA GLN A 40 -14.26 -12.67 4.39
C GLN A 40 -14.64 -13.39 5.69
N GLU A 41 -15.02 -14.66 5.63
CA GLU A 41 -15.31 -15.46 6.83
C GLU A 41 -14.10 -15.58 7.75
N LEU A 42 -12.92 -15.81 7.17
CA LEU A 42 -11.66 -15.88 7.93
C LEU A 42 -11.28 -14.52 8.52
N ALA A 43 -11.52 -13.41 7.82
CA ALA A 43 -11.31 -12.07 8.36
C ALA A 43 -12.24 -11.78 9.55
N LEU A 44 -13.51 -12.17 9.46
CA LEU A 44 -14.46 -12.06 10.57
C LEU A 44 -14.06 -12.95 11.75
N PHE A 45 -13.64 -14.18 11.49
CA PHE A 45 -13.14 -15.10 12.51
C PHE A 45 -11.90 -14.53 13.22
N LEU A 46 -10.92 -14.02 12.46
CA LEU A 46 -9.74 -13.35 13.02
C LEU A 46 -10.13 -12.15 13.88
N GLY A 47 -11.05 -11.30 13.41
CA GLY A 47 -11.56 -10.16 14.18
C GLY A 47 -12.21 -10.59 15.50
N ARG A 48 -12.99 -11.68 15.50
CA ARG A 48 -13.56 -12.25 16.73
C ARG A 48 -12.47 -12.74 17.68
N LEU A 49 -11.46 -13.47 17.18
CA LEU A 49 -10.32 -13.92 17.99
C LEU A 49 -9.56 -12.76 18.63
N VAL A 50 -9.24 -11.73 17.84
CA VAL A 50 -8.55 -10.53 18.33
C VAL A 50 -9.38 -9.83 19.40
N GLY A 51 -10.68 -9.63 19.16
CA GLY A 51 -11.58 -8.99 20.10
C GLY A 51 -11.78 -9.79 21.39
N MET A 52 -11.91 -11.12 21.30
CA MET A 52 -12.00 -12.00 22.47
C MET A 52 -10.70 -11.99 23.27
N GLY A 53 -9.55 -12.13 22.60
CA GLY A 53 -8.25 -12.08 23.25
C GLY A 53 -8.07 -10.80 24.04
N HIS A 54 -8.35 -9.65 23.42
CA HIS A 54 -8.27 -8.35 24.08
C HIS A 54 -9.18 -8.25 25.31
N ARG A 55 -10.45 -8.69 25.22
CA ARG A 55 -11.40 -8.65 26.36
C ARG A 55 -11.00 -9.58 27.51
N GLN A 56 -10.32 -10.68 27.22
CA GLN A 56 -9.83 -11.65 28.21
C GLN A 56 -8.44 -11.31 28.74
N GLY A 57 -7.88 -10.14 28.37
CA GLY A 57 -6.51 -9.75 28.77
C GLY A 57 -5.40 -10.56 28.08
N LEU A 58 -5.74 -11.38 27.08
CA LEU A 58 -4.77 -12.12 26.28
C LEU A 58 -4.17 -11.18 25.23
N ARG A 59 -2.86 -11.27 25.05
CA ARG A 59 -2.13 -10.58 23.99
C ARG A 59 -1.86 -11.57 22.86
N PRO A 60 -2.74 -11.70 21.85
CA PRO A 60 -2.45 -12.55 20.71
C PRO A 60 -1.13 -12.10 20.09
N ALA A 61 -0.27 -13.04 19.70
CA ALA A 61 0.99 -12.77 19.02
C ALA A 61 0.77 -12.35 17.55
N LEU A 62 -0.14 -11.39 17.34
CA LEU A 62 -0.51 -10.84 16.05
C LEU A 62 0.16 -9.48 15.88
N ASP A 63 1.27 -9.49 15.16
CA ASP A 63 2.10 -8.33 14.93
C ASP A 63 1.87 -7.79 13.52
N LEU A 64 0.79 -7.02 13.37
CA LEU A 64 0.38 -6.40 12.11
C LEU A 64 0.87 -4.94 12.03
N PRO A 65 1.20 -4.42 10.82
CA PRO A 65 1.59 -3.03 10.62
C PRO A 65 0.54 -2.02 11.11
N ARG A 66 0.99 -0.83 11.54
CA ARG A 66 0.11 0.25 12.01
C ARG A 66 -0.90 0.68 10.95
N ALA A 67 -0.54 0.60 9.67
CA ALA A 67 -1.42 0.92 8.56
C ALA A 67 -2.74 0.11 8.58
N LEU A 68 -2.75 -1.08 9.21
CA LEU A 68 -3.94 -1.92 9.35
C LEU A 68 -4.75 -1.59 10.61
N TRP A 69 -4.07 -1.28 11.72
CA TRP A 69 -4.74 -0.99 12.98
C TRP A 69 -5.39 0.39 13.02
N ARG A 70 -4.76 1.39 12.40
CA ARG A 70 -5.21 2.78 12.48
C ARG A 70 -6.62 2.98 11.92
N PRO A 71 -6.97 2.47 10.72
CA PRO A 71 -8.35 2.56 10.21
C PRO A 71 -9.37 1.89 11.14
N LEU A 72 -9.03 0.73 11.73
CA LEU A 72 -9.91 0.04 12.69
C LEU A 72 -10.17 0.88 13.95
N ALA A 73 -9.19 1.69 14.37
CA ALA A 73 -9.31 2.66 15.45
C ALA A 73 -9.86 4.02 15.00
N ARG A 74 -10.33 4.16 13.74
CA ARG A 74 -10.76 5.44 13.12
C ARG A 74 -9.69 6.54 13.15
N LEU A 75 -8.42 6.15 13.11
CA LEU A 75 -7.28 7.05 13.04
C LEU A 75 -6.81 7.18 11.57
N PRO A 76 -6.37 8.38 11.14
CA PRO A 76 -5.83 8.56 9.80
C PRO A 76 -4.55 7.76 9.64
N VAL A 77 -4.34 7.17 8.47
CA VAL A 77 -3.07 6.54 8.07
C VAL A 77 -2.10 7.65 7.65
N ARG A 78 -0.85 7.58 8.13
CA ARG A 78 0.23 8.52 7.81
C ARG A 78 1.30 7.80 7.01
N ASP A 79 2.14 8.55 6.30
CA ASP A 79 3.24 8.01 5.49
C ASP A 79 4.16 7.07 6.28
N ARG A 80 4.46 7.40 7.54
CA ARG A 80 5.26 6.53 8.41
C ARG A 80 4.63 5.16 8.67
N ASP A 81 3.29 5.07 8.66
CA ASP A 81 2.59 3.80 8.84
C ASP A 81 2.61 2.99 7.53
N LEU A 82 2.50 3.67 6.38
CA LEU A 82 2.66 3.05 5.06
C LEU A 82 4.10 2.58 4.82
N ALA A 83 5.09 3.28 5.38
CA ALA A 83 6.50 2.93 5.29
C ALA A 83 6.85 1.62 6.01
N GLU A 84 6.04 1.20 6.99
CA GLU A 84 6.16 -0.14 7.61
C GLU A 84 5.79 -1.26 6.62
N VAL A 85 4.96 -0.96 5.61
CA VAL A 85 4.46 -1.93 4.61
C VAL A 85 5.30 -1.90 3.34
N ASP A 86 5.49 -0.71 2.75
CA ASP A 86 6.22 -0.51 1.49
C ASP A 86 6.94 0.85 1.47
N ALA A 87 8.16 0.85 2.01
CA ALA A 87 9.01 2.05 2.02
C ALA A 87 9.50 2.43 0.61
N LEU A 88 9.64 1.46 -0.29
CA LEU A 88 10.15 1.72 -1.64
C LEU A 88 9.11 2.44 -2.49
N ALA A 89 7.85 2.00 -2.43
CA ALA A 89 6.75 2.67 -3.11
C ALA A 89 6.60 4.13 -2.63
N LEU A 90 6.66 4.38 -1.32
CA LEU A 90 6.60 5.75 -0.81
C LEU A 90 7.76 6.63 -1.29
N ARG A 91 8.98 6.08 -1.34
CA ARG A 91 10.15 6.81 -1.87
C ARG A 91 9.98 7.11 -3.35
N ALA A 92 9.45 6.17 -4.13
CA ALA A 92 9.14 6.38 -5.54
C ALA A 92 8.09 7.47 -5.74
N LEU A 93 7.01 7.47 -4.95
CA LEU A 93 5.97 8.51 -4.99
C LEU A 93 6.51 9.88 -4.59
N ALA A 94 7.34 9.94 -3.55
CA ALA A 94 7.99 11.19 -3.13
C ALA A 94 8.92 11.74 -4.23
N ARG A 95 9.62 10.85 -4.95
CA ARG A 95 10.45 11.24 -6.09
C ARG A 95 9.61 11.82 -7.23
N VAL A 96 8.49 11.17 -7.59
CA VAL A 96 7.56 11.71 -8.61
C VAL A 96 7.03 13.07 -8.19
N GLU A 97 6.69 13.25 -6.92
CA GLU A 97 6.23 14.54 -6.39
C GLU A 97 7.31 15.62 -6.47
N GLN A 98 8.54 15.32 -6.07
CA GLN A 98 9.68 16.25 -6.16
C GLN A 98 9.98 16.64 -7.61
N GLU A 99 10.04 15.66 -8.52
CA GLU A 99 10.30 15.90 -9.93
C GLU A 99 9.17 16.71 -10.60
N GLY A 100 7.91 16.46 -10.21
CA GLY A 100 6.75 17.20 -10.71
C GLY A 100 6.74 18.65 -10.24
N LEU A 101 7.05 18.90 -8.97
CA LEU A 101 7.20 20.26 -8.43
C LEU A 101 8.34 21.02 -9.11
N ALA A 102 9.48 20.35 -9.36
CA ALA A 102 10.61 20.95 -10.06
C ALA A 102 10.26 21.32 -11.51
N ALA A 103 9.52 20.46 -12.21
CA ALA A 103 9.06 20.72 -13.58
C ALA A 103 8.05 21.88 -13.64
N GLU A 104 7.12 21.97 -12.68
CA GLU A 104 6.21 23.11 -12.56
C GLU A 104 6.97 24.43 -12.33
N ALA A 105 7.99 24.42 -11.48
CA ALA A 105 8.84 25.58 -11.22
C ALA A 105 9.67 26.01 -12.45
N ALA A 106 10.08 25.07 -13.30
CA ALA A 106 10.78 25.33 -14.57
C ALA A 106 9.86 25.93 -15.66
N GLY A 107 8.54 25.90 -15.45
CA GLY A 107 7.56 26.55 -16.31
C GLY A 107 7.12 25.73 -17.53
N PRO A 108 6.39 26.33 -18.48
CA PRO A 108 5.64 25.61 -19.53
C PRO A 108 6.49 24.81 -20.52
N ARG A 109 7.81 25.07 -20.58
CA ARG A 109 8.75 24.40 -21.49
C ARG A 109 9.47 23.22 -20.83
N ALA A 110 9.13 22.89 -19.59
CA ALA A 110 9.71 21.75 -18.89
C ALA A 110 9.37 20.44 -19.63
N ALA A 111 10.38 19.62 -19.87
CA ALA A 111 10.17 18.26 -20.35
C ALA A 111 9.74 17.36 -19.18
N PRO A 112 8.92 16.33 -19.43
CA PRO A 112 8.62 15.31 -18.42
C PRO A 112 9.92 14.63 -17.94
N PRO A 113 10.05 14.34 -16.63
CA PRO A 113 11.19 13.59 -16.12
C PRO A 113 11.31 12.22 -16.80
N ALA A 114 12.53 11.82 -17.21
CA ALA A 114 12.77 10.60 -17.98
C ALA A 114 12.24 9.32 -17.29
N GLY A 115 12.26 9.31 -15.95
CA GLY A 115 11.75 8.20 -15.14
C GLY A 115 10.24 7.98 -15.22
N TRP A 116 9.47 8.93 -15.77
CA TRP A 116 8.01 8.83 -15.86
C TRP A 116 7.54 8.05 -17.09
N SER A 117 8.40 7.82 -18.08
CA SER A 117 8.07 7.09 -19.32
C SER A 117 7.47 5.70 -19.07
N ALA A 118 7.92 5.01 -18.01
CA ALA A 118 7.43 3.70 -17.60
C ALA A 118 6.18 3.76 -16.68
N LEU A 119 5.83 4.93 -16.15
CA LEU A 119 4.71 5.08 -15.24
C LEU A 119 3.38 5.12 -16.00
N ARG A 120 2.37 4.48 -15.41
CA ARG A 120 0.98 4.50 -15.85
C ARG A 120 0.11 4.91 -14.69
N MET A 121 -1.13 5.34 -14.95
CA MET A 121 -2.14 5.61 -13.92
C MET A 121 -2.67 4.30 -13.28
N ALA A 122 -1.76 3.42 -12.88
CA ALA A 122 -1.96 2.14 -12.24
C ALA A 122 -0.79 1.84 -11.28
N VAL A 123 -1.04 1.03 -10.26
CA VAL A 123 -0.04 0.61 -9.27
C VAL A 123 0.01 -0.91 -9.17
N HIS A 124 1.13 -1.45 -8.70
CA HIS A 124 1.21 -2.84 -8.28
C HIS A 124 0.80 -2.95 -6.81
N LEU A 125 -0.10 -3.87 -6.52
CA LEU A 125 -0.49 -4.20 -5.15
C LEU A 125 0.55 -5.11 -4.50
N GLY A 126 0.43 -5.29 -3.19
CA GLY A 126 1.32 -6.16 -2.41
C GLY A 126 1.31 -7.62 -2.86
N ASP A 127 0.32 -8.09 -3.60
CA ASP A 127 0.26 -9.43 -4.20
C ASP A 127 0.87 -9.50 -5.62
N GLY A 128 1.31 -8.38 -6.18
CA GLY A 128 1.85 -8.26 -7.54
C GLY A 128 0.79 -7.99 -8.61
N SER A 129 -0.50 -8.02 -8.28
CA SER A 129 -1.56 -7.64 -9.21
C SER A 129 -1.49 -6.14 -9.54
N ARG A 130 -1.95 -5.75 -10.73
CA ARG A 130 -2.06 -4.33 -11.12
C ARG A 130 -3.46 -3.82 -10.80
N GLN A 131 -3.51 -2.63 -10.23
CA GLN A 131 -4.75 -1.91 -9.95
C GLN A 131 -4.73 -0.53 -10.61
N PRO A 132 -5.68 -0.23 -11.51
CA PRO A 132 -5.78 1.10 -12.11
C PRO A 132 -6.25 2.14 -11.08
N LEU A 133 -5.63 3.32 -11.09
CA LEU A 133 -5.96 4.46 -10.22
C LEU A 133 -7.15 5.28 -10.75
N VAL A 134 -7.43 5.12 -12.04
CA VAL A 134 -8.52 5.75 -12.81
C VAL A 134 -9.07 4.73 -13.82
N PRO A 135 -10.32 4.85 -14.30
CA PRO A 135 -10.83 3.98 -15.36
C PRO A 135 -9.89 3.98 -16.58
N GLY A 136 -9.48 2.79 -17.06
CA GLY A 136 -8.52 2.65 -18.16
C GLY A 136 -7.08 3.09 -17.83
N GLY A 137 -6.76 3.32 -16.56
CA GLY A 137 -5.47 3.89 -16.13
C GLY A 137 -4.23 3.05 -16.46
N GLU A 138 -4.40 1.80 -16.89
CA GLU A 138 -3.29 0.95 -17.34
C GLU A 138 -2.62 1.49 -18.61
N ASP A 139 -3.39 2.14 -19.47
CA ASP A 139 -2.95 2.68 -20.76
C ASP A 139 -2.67 4.18 -20.71
N VAL A 140 -2.99 4.84 -19.58
CA VAL A 140 -2.79 6.29 -19.42
C VAL A 140 -1.39 6.55 -18.82
N PRO A 141 -0.47 7.20 -19.56
CA PRO A 141 0.85 7.54 -19.04
C PRO A 141 0.79 8.65 -17.98
N VAL A 142 1.77 8.65 -17.07
CA VAL A 142 1.94 9.76 -16.13
C VAL A 142 2.72 10.88 -16.79
N ASP A 143 2.20 12.10 -16.71
CA ASP A 143 2.78 13.30 -17.34
C ASP A 143 2.61 14.54 -16.45
N LEU A 144 3.13 15.69 -16.92
CA LEU A 144 3.10 16.95 -16.17
C LEU A 144 1.67 17.47 -15.90
N SER A 145 0.67 17.03 -16.66
CA SER A 145 -0.73 17.43 -16.45
C SER A 145 -1.42 16.60 -15.36
N ASN A 146 -0.94 15.38 -15.10
CA ASN A 146 -1.67 14.41 -14.28
C ASN A 146 -0.89 13.85 -13.06
N TRP A 147 0.40 14.16 -12.90
CA TRP A 147 1.25 13.61 -11.83
C TRP A 147 0.69 13.82 -10.41
N ARG A 148 0.07 14.98 -10.13
CA ARG A 148 -0.57 15.26 -8.83
C ARG A 148 -1.70 14.29 -8.55
N ARG A 149 -2.45 13.89 -9.58
CA ARG A 149 -3.52 12.90 -9.48
C ARG A 149 -2.93 11.51 -9.26
N TYR A 150 -1.83 11.17 -9.94
CA TYR A 150 -1.11 9.92 -9.72
C TYR A 150 -0.66 9.77 -8.27
N VAL A 151 0.11 10.75 -7.75
CA VAL A 151 0.63 10.73 -6.37
C VAL A 151 -0.50 10.65 -5.34
N ARG A 152 -1.56 11.47 -5.50
CA ARG A 152 -2.70 11.48 -4.56
C ARG A 152 -3.48 10.16 -4.53
N ARG A 153 -3.55 9.45 -5.66
CA ARG A 153 -4.35 8.20 -5.77
C ARG A 153 -3.54 6.96 -5.38
N ALA A 154 -2.22 7.00 -5.56
CA ALA A 154 -1.33 5.90 -5.25
C ALA A 154 -0.90 5.85 -3.77
N ARG A 155 -1.13 6.94 -3.03
CA ARG A 155 -0.85 7.07 -1.59
C ARG A 155 -2.10 6.77 -0.78
#